data_AF-A0A535CLW1-F1
#
_entry.id   AF-A0A535CLW1-F1
#
_cell.length_a   1.000
_cell.length_b   1.000
_cell.length_c   1.000
_cell.angle_alpha   90.00
_cell.angle_beta   90.00
_cell.angle_gamma   90.00
#
_symmetry.space_group_name_H-M   'P 1'
#
loop_
_entity.id
_entity.type
_entity.pdbx_description
1 polymer ?
#
loop_
_entity_poly.entity_id
_entity_poly.type
_entity_poly.pdbx_seq_one_letter_code
_entity_poly.pdbx_strand_id
1 'polypeptide(L)'
;MIPILVIEELDDLRRYGRPQARQLARDVVRVLWDKKLPDGGFQTAHVGTTAEVFVDEPSHVRLPENDAEIVARAQYVGDLTGHQVAFLAADLGILMRASAAGLTPARTPQ
;
A
#
# COMPACT_ATOMS: atom_id res chain seq x y z
N MET A 1 -6.13 2.39 2.42
CA MET A 1 -5.39 1.18 2.83
C MET A 1 -4.04 1.12 2.13
N ILE A 2 -3.04 0.52 2.77
CA ILE A 2 -1.67 0.30 2.30
C ILE A 2 -1.36 -1.18 2.56
N PRO A 3 -1.11 -2.03 1.55
CA PRO A 3 -0.80 -3.43 1.79
C PRO A 3 0.46 -3.60 2.63
N ILE A 4 0.49 -4.58 3.55
CA ILE A 4 1.66 -4.86 4.38
C ILE A 4 2.92 -5.14 3.53
N LEU A 5 2.74 -5.72 2.34
CA LEU A 5 3.82 -5.92 1.36
C LEU A 5 4.56 -4.62 1.02
N VAL A 6 3.86 -3.47 0.91
CA VAL A 6 4.51 -2.17 0.66
C VAL A 6 5.37 -1.75 1.86
N ILE A 7 4.95 -2.08 3.08
CA ILE A 7 5.74 -1.81 4.29
C ILE A 7 7.00 -2.67 4.31
N GLU A 8 6.90 -3.93 3.89
CA GLU A 8 8.04 -4.84 3.79
C GLU A 8 9.04 -4.37 2.72
N GLU A 9 8.57 -3.93 1.55
CA GLU A 9 9.44 -3.33 0.52
C GLU A 9 10.14 -2.06 1.01
N LEU A 10 9.43 -1.21 1.77
CA LEU A 10 10.04 -0.04 2.42
C LEU A 10 11.10 -0.45 3.45
N ASP A 11 10.88 -1.55 4.18
CA ASP A 11 11.86 -2.07 5.14
C ASP A 11 13.12 -2.59 4.44
N ASP A 12 12.96 -3.27 3.31
CA ASP A 12 14.07 -3.71 2.47
C ASP A 12 14.82 -2.53 1.86
N LEU A 13 14.10 -1.52 1.34
CA LEU A 13 14.71 -0.29 0.83
C LEU A 13 15.47 0.46 1.93
N ARG A 14 14.98 0.45 3.16
CA ARG A 14 15.64 1.02 4.34
C ARG A 14 16.95 0.31 4.68
N ARG A 15 17.04 -1.00 4.47
CA ARG A 15 18.21 -1.85 4.78
C ARG A 15 19.24 -1.83 3.65
N TYR A 16 18.79 -2.04 2.42
CA TYR A 16 19.65 -2.37 1.27
C TYR A 16 19.66 -1.31 0.17
N GLY A 17 18.81 -0.28 0.26
CA GLY A 17 18.73 0.78 -0.74
C GLY A 17 19.95 1.70 -0.79
N ARG A 18 19.96 2.62 -1.76
CA ARG A 18 20.96 3.70 -1.85
C ARG A 18 20.79 4.69 -0.67
N PRO A 19 21.82 5.47 -0.29
CA PRO A 19 21.77 6.33 0.90
C PRO A 19 20.55 7.26 0.98
N GLN A 20 20.18 7.91 -0.13
CA GLN A 20 19.01 8.79 -0.20
C GLN A 20 17.69 8.01 -0.04
N ALA A 21 17.51 6.93 -0.79
CA ALA A 21 16.33 6.07 -0.72
C ALA A 21 16.14 5.45 0.68
N ARG A 22 17.24 5.03 1.30
CA ARG A 22 17.25 4.54 2.69
C ARG A 22 16.76 5.57 3.68
N GLN A 23 17.16 6.84 3.50
CA GLN A 23 16.74 7.91 4.41
C GLN A 23 15.24 8.16 4.27
N LEU A 24 14.74 8.28 3.04
CA LEU A 24 13.30 8.44 2.78
C LEU A 24 12.49 7.26 3.34
N ALA A 25 12.95 6.02 3.12
CA ALA A 25 12.30 4.83 3.66
C ALA A 25 12.28 4.83 5.20
N ARG A 26 13.37 5.25 5.86
CA ARG A 26 13.40 5.42 7.33
C ARG A 26 12.33 6.42 7.79
N ASP A 27 12.23 7.56 7.12
CA ASP A 27 11.32 8.63 7.51
C ASP A 27 9.85 8.20 7.33
N VAL A 28 9.52 7.54 6.22
CA VAL A 28 8.17 7.01 5.95
C VAL A 28 7.79 5.92 6.96
N VAL A 29 8.65 4.92 7.17
CA VAL A 29 8.37 3.84 8.14
C VAL A 29 8.20 4.39 9.55
N ARG A 30 9.02 5.37 9.95
CA ARG A 30 8.86 6.04 11.26
C ARG A 30 7.51 6.73 11.36
N VAL A 31 7.10 7.50 10.35
CA VAL A 31 5.80 8.17 10.32
C VAL A 31 4.67 7.14 10.46
N LEU A 32 4.72 6.03 9.73
CA LEU A 32 3.69 4.98 9.80
C LEU A 32 3.67 4.26 11.17
N TRP A 33 4.84 4.07 11.79
CA TRP A 33 4.97 3.43 13.10
C TRP A 33 4.57 4.33 14.27
N ASP A 34 4.98 5.60 14.26
CA ASP A 34 4.60 6.58 15.29
C ASP A 34 3.10 6.90 15.22
N LYS A 35 2.52 6.68 14.04
CA LYS A 35 1.09 6.69 13.79
C LYS A 35 0.39 5.38 14.15
N LYS A 36 1.02 4.49 14.92
CA LYS A 36 0.38 3.28 15.41
C LYS A 36 -0.92 3.60 16.14
N LEU A 37 -1.98 2.89 15.76
CA LEU A 37 -3.23 2.89 16.49
C LEU A 37 -3.23 1.84 17.57
N PRO A 38 -3.94 2.08 18.69
CA PRO A 38 -4.01 1.15 19.82
C PRO A 38 -4.48 -0.26 19.43
N ASP A 39 -5.36 -0.39 18.42
CA ASP A 39 -6.11 -1.63 18.18
C ASP A 39 -5.98 -2.21 16.75
N GLY A 40 -4.88 -1.91 16.04
CA GLY A 40 -4.69 -2.40 14.65
C GLY A 40 -5.61 -1.74 13.61
N GLY A 41 -6.25 -0.62 13.99
CA GLY A 41 -7.23 0.09 13.17
C GLY A 41 -6.67 1.26 12.35
N PHE A 42 -7.58 2.18 12.02
CA PHE A 42 -7.52 3.14 10.91
C PHE A 42 -7.03 4.55 11.30
N GLN A 43 -5.98 5.13 10.66
CA GLN A 43 -5.42 6.44 11.09
C GLN A 43 -5.83 7.58 10.20
N THR A 44 -6.48 8.58 10.78
CA THR A 44 -6.94 9.77 10.05
C THR A 44 -5.79 10.50 9.33
N ALA A 45 -5.67 10.34 8.01
CA ALA A 45 -4.72 11.03 7.12
C ALA A 45 -5.12 12.51 6.89
N HIS A 46 -6.42 12.81 6.92
CA HIS A 46 -7.05 14.14 6.89
C HIS A 46 -8.41 14.04 7.60
N VAL A 47 -9.02 15.14 8.08
CA VAL A 47 -10.34 15.10 8.75
C VAL A 47 -11.34 14.26 7.92
N GLY A 48 -11.73 13.10 8.45
CA GLY A 48 -12.65 12.15 7.80
C GLY A 48 -12.04 11.10 6.85
N THR A 49 -10.72 11.07 6.64
CA THR A 49 -10.03 10.08 5.79
C THR A 49 -9.02 9.30 6.62
N THR A 50 -9.03 7.97 6.55
CA THR A 50 -8.04 7.13 7.25
C THR A 50 -7.03 6.47 6.30
N ALA A 51 -5.85 6.18 6.83
CA ALA A 51 -4.80 5.36 6.24
C ALA A 51 -4.57 4.17 7.18
N GLU A 52 -4.61 2.97 6.62
CA GLU A 52 -4.42 1.71 7.36
C GLU A 52 -3.40 0.86 6.66
N VAL A 53 -2.66 0.08 7.45
CA VAL A 53 -1.91 -1.04 6.94
C VAL A 53 -2.85 -2.24 6.84
N PHE A 54 -2.99 -2.78 5.64
CA PHE A 54 -3.79 -3.95 5.36
C PHE A 54 -2.90 -5.20 5.42
N VAL A 55 -3.07 -5.97 6.49
CA VAL A 55 -2.27 -7.17 6.77
C VAL A 55 -2.90 -8.37 6.06
N ASP A 56 -2.05 -9.26 5.55
CA ASP A 56 -2.49 -10.49 4.92
C ASP A 56 -3.23 -11.39 5.91
N GLU A 57 -4.32 -12.00 5.47
CA GLU A 57 -5.01 -13.01 6.26
C GLU A 57 -4.10 -14.25 6.44
N PRO A 58 -4.22 -15.00 7.54
CA PRO A 58 -3.36 -16.16 7.79
C PRO A 58 -3.37 -17.24 6.69
N SER A 59 -4.46 -17.34 5.92
CA SER A 59 -4.61 -18.28 4.80
C SER A 59 -4.23 -17.69 3.44
N HIS A 60 -3.84 -16.41 3.40
CA HIS A 60 -3.49 -15.73 2.15
C HIS A 60 -2.15 -16.24 1.63
N VAL A 61 -2.11 -16.54 0.32
CA VAL A 61 -0.88 -16.94 -0.37
C VAL A 61 -0.57 -15.86 -1.39
N ARG A 62 0.57 -15.19 -1.21
CA ARG A 62 0.99 -14.11 -2.09
C ARG A 62 1.32 -14.61 -3.48
N LEU A 63 0.98 -13.80 -4.47
CA LEU A 63 1.47 -13.92 -5.83
C LEU A 63 2.99 -13.74 -5.88
N PRO A 64 3.68 -14.38 -6.85
CA PRO A 64 5.14 -14.32 -6.95
C PRO A 64 5.67 -12.95 -7.40
N GLU A 65 4.81 -12.08 -7.91
CA GLU A 65 5.17 -10.75 -8.42
C GLU A 65 4.47 -9.70 -7.57
N ASN A 66 5.24 -8.77 -7.01
CA ASN A 66 4.77 -7.86 -5.97
C ASN A 66 3.74 -6.84 -6.49
N ASP A 67 3.89 -6.32 -7.70
CA ASP A 67 2.91 -5.37 -8.25
C ASP A 67 1.56 -6.07 -8.46
N ALA A 68 1.57 -7.30 -8.99
CA ALA A 68 0.38 -8.12 -9.17
C ALA A 68 -0.29 -8.41 -7.81
N GLU A 69 0.50 -8.71 -6.78
CA GLU A 69 0.00 -8.90 -5.42
C GLU A 69 -0.67 -7.64 -4.88
N ILE A 70 -0.01 -6.47 -4.99
CA ILE A 70 -0.56 -5.18 -4.54
C ILE A 70 -1.89 -4.86 -5.24
N VAL A 71 -1.97 -5.09 -6.55
CA VAL A 71 -3.21 -4.91 -7.32
C VAL A 71 -4.30 -5.89 -6.87
N ALA A 72 -3.97 -7.17 -6.66
CA ALA A 72 -4.90 -8.18 -6.18
C ALA A 72 -5.47 -7.85 -4.79
N ARG A 73 -4.64 -7.34 -3.87
CA ARG A 73 -5.12 -6.90 -2.54
C ARG A 73 -6.07 -5.71 -2.64
N ALA A 74 -5.82 -4.76 -3.53
CA ALA A 74 -6.72 -3.63 -3.75
C ALA A 74 -8.07 -4.08 -4.36
N GLN A 75 -8.03 -5.02 -5.30
CA GLN A 75 -9.25 -5.63 -5.87
C GLN A 75 -10.04 -6.39 -4.81
N TYR A 76 -9.38 -7.19 -3.98
CA TYR A 76 -10.03 -7.91 -2.87
C TYR A 76 -10.78 -6.99 -1.92
N VAL A 77 -10.21 -5.82 -1.59
CA VAL A 77 -10.90 -4.82 -0.76
C VAL A 77 -12.15 -4.27 -1.47
N GLY A 78 -12.07 -4.02 -2.78
CA GLY A 78 -13.22 -3.59 -3.58
C GLY A 78 -14.33 -4.63 -3.59
N ASP A 79 -13.97 -5.90 -3.82
CA ASP A 79 -14.91 -7.03 -3.84
C ASP A 79 -15.56 -7.24 -2.46
N LEU A 80 -14.78 -7.14 -1.38
CA LEU A 80 -15.27 -7.31 -0.01
C LEU A 80 -16.21 -6.19 0.42
N THR A 81 -15.92 -4.95 0.01
CA THR A 81 -16.69 -3.77 0.43
C THR A 81 -17.83 -3.42 -0.53
N GLY A 82 -17.81 -3.92 -1.77
CA GLY A 82 -18.75 -3.53 -2.83
C GLY A 82 -18.55 -2.10 -3.35
N HIS A 83 -17.42 -1.46 -3.03
CA HIS A 83 -17.12 -0.08 -3.42
C HIS A 83 -16.02 -0.01 -4.48
N GLN A 84 -16.08 1.01 -5.32
CA GLN A 84 -15.01 1.30 -6.28
C GLN A 84 -13.74 1.76 -5.54
N VAL A 85 -12.61 1.12 -5.84
CA VAL A 85 -11.33 1.40 -5.19
C VAL A 85 -10.46 2.26 -6.10
N ALA A 86 -10.04 3.43 -5.59
CA ALA A 86 -8.99 4.23 -6.21
C ALA A 86 -7.62 3.65 -5.89
N PHE A 87 -6.77 3.52 -6.92
CA PHE A 87 -5.44 2.94 -6.82
C PHE A 87 -4.37 3.99 -7.14
N LEU A 88 -3.58 4.36 -6.15
CA LEU A 88 -2.58 5.41 -6.25
C LEU A 88 -1.17 4.82 -6.38
N ALA A 89 -0.46 5.14 -7.45
CA ALA A 89 0.94 4.74 -7.64
C ALA A 89 1.70 5.75 -8.52
N ALA A 90 3.03 5.67 -8.46
CA ALA A 90 3.92 6.47 -9.31
C ALA A 90 4.32 5.74 -10.60
N ASP A 91 4.39 4.40 -10.58
CA ASP A 91 4.76 3.58 -11.74
C ASP A 91 3.56 3.43 -12.69
N LEU A 92 3.78 3.64 -13.99
CA LEU A 92 2.75 3.47 -15.01
C LEU A 92 2.36 2.00 -15.21
N GLY A 93 3.30 1.06 -15.08
CA GLY A 93 3.04 -0.36 -15.30
C GLY A 93 2.00 -0.91 -14.33
N ILE A 94 2.17 -0.64 -13.03
CA ILE A 94 1.20 -1.04 -12.01
C ILE A 94 -0.15 -0.32 -12.18
N LEU A 95 -0.16 0.96 -12.60
CA LEU A 95 -1.40 1.69 -12.88
C LEU A 95 -2.19 1.07 -14.05
N MET A 96 -1.49 0.61 -15.09
CA MET A 96 -2.14 -0.11 -16.19
C MET A 96 -2.70 -1.46 -15.75
N ARG A 97 -1.97 -2.21 -14.91
CA ARG A 97 -2.47 -3.46 -14.30
C ARG A 97 -3.70 -3.20 -13.43
N ALA A 98 -3.66 -2.17 -12.59
CA ALA A 98 -4.78 -1.78 -11.73
C ALA A 98 -6.03 -1.45 -12.57
N SER A 99 -5.86 -0.69 -13.66
CA SER A 99 -6.95 -0.41 -14.60
C SER A 99 -7.54 -1.67 -15.22
N ALA A 100 -6.69 -2.63 -15.62
CA ALA A 100 -7.14 -3.90 -16.19
C ALA A 100 -7.89 -4.78 -15.17
N ALA A 101 -7.60 -4.62 -13.88
CA ALA A 101 -8.27 -5.29 -12.77
C ALA A 101 -9.57 -4.58 -12.32
N GLY A 102 -10.01 -3.52 -13.00
CA GLY A 102 -11.25 -2.80 -12.69
C GLY A 102 -11.13 -1.75 -11.57
N LEU A 103 -9.90 -1.43 -11.14
CA LEU A 103 -9.63 -0.36 -10.18
C LEU A 103 -9.61 1.01 -10.88
N THR A 104 -9.73 2.09 -10.11
CA THR A 104 -9.62 3.47 -10.62
C THR A 104 -8.18 3.98 -10.44
N PRO A 105 -7.30 3.93 -11.46
CA PRO A 105 -5.92 4.37 -11.32
C PRO A 105 -5.82 5.89 -11.15
N ALA A 106 -4.92 6.32 -10.26
CA ALA A 106 -4.55 7.72 -10.06
C ALA A 106 -3.03 7.84 -9.92
N ARG A 107 -2.45 8.90 -10.48
CA ARG A 107 -1.04 9.22 -10.29
C ARG A 107 -0.84 10.01 -9.00
N THR A 108 0.26 9.76 -8.30
CA THR A 108 0.72 10.64 -7.23
C THR A 108 1.01 12.03 -7.80
N PRO A 109 0.59 13.13 -7.12
CA PRO A 109 0.99 14.48 -7.49
C PRO A 109 2.52 14.59 -7.55
N GLN A 110 3.04 15.30 -8.55
CA GLN A 110 4.48 15.57 -8.69
C GLN A 110 4.91 16.81 -7.92
#